data_AF-A0ABD0J2G5-F1
#
_entry.id   AF-A0ABD0J2G5-F1
#
_cell.length_a   1.000
_cell.length_b   1.000
_cell.length_c   1.000
_cell.angle_alpha   90.00
_cell.angle_beta   90.00
_cell.angle_gamma   90.00
#
_symmetry.space_group_name_H-M   'P 1'
#
loop_
_entity.id
_entity.type
_entity.pdbx_description
1 polymer ?
#
loop_
_entity_poly.entity_id
_entity_poly.type
_entity_poly.pdbx_seq_one_letter_code
_entity_poly.pdbx_strand_id
1 'polypeptide(L)'
;IEENIQCLLSTPQVRQCYDIFNQGVQQVINLQNQGQLPRVTLQELACNVSISRYQCETAVYRFCDRESGRIMEDFFFAGVPQECRDITGVRSRYIDMWGGASSVRGSIFLYFTTAVAVFALGLLRFA
;
A
#
# COMPACT_ATOMS: atom_id res chain seq x y z
N ILE A 1 -15.57 -21.56 31.20
CA ILE A 1 -14.59 -22.22 30.31
C ILE A 1 -14.28 -21.19 29.25
N GLU A 2 -13.20 -20.43 29.42
CA GLU A 2 -12.65 -19.58 28.36
C GLU A 2 -12.04 -20.53 27.32
N GLU A 3 -12.81 -20.84 26.28
CA GLU A 3 -12.26 -21.52 25.12
C GLU A 3 -11.35 -20.52 24.42
N ASN A 4 -10.06 -20.68 24.67
CA ASN A 4 -8.98 -20.06 23.92
C ASN A 4 -9.08 -20.60 22.49
N ILE A 5 -9.95 -19.98 21.67
CA ILE A 5 -10.11 -20.30 20.25
C ILE A 5 -8.77 -19.92 19.61
N GLN A 6 -7.86 -20.89 19.55
CA GLN A 6 -6.61 -20.78 18.83
C GLN A 6 -6.95 -20.60 17.35
N CYS A 7 -7.13 -19.35 16.92
CA CYS A 7 -7.05 -18.96 15.52
C CYS A 7 -5.59 -18.97 15.07
N LEU A 8 -4.92 -20.09 15.34
CA LEU A 8 -3.65 -20.43 14.73
C LEU A 8 -3.97 -20.87 13.29
N LEU A 9 -3.40 -20.12 12.34
CA LEU A 9 -3.15 -20.48 10.94
C LEU A 9 -4.20 -21.38 10.26
N SER A 10 -5.01 -20.79 9.36
CA SER A 10 -5.98 -21.51 8.51
C SER A 10 -7.23 -22.04 9.26
N THR A 11 -7.99 -21.16 9.90
CA THR A 11 -9.38 -21.49 10.21
C THR A 11 -10.22 -21.58 8.93
N PRO A 12 -11.36 -22.30 8.91
CA PRO A 12 -12.27 -22.31 7.76
C PRO A 12 -12.66 -20.90 7.28
N GLN A 13 -12.74 -19.95 8.21
CA GLN A 13 -13.04 -18.55 7.93
C GLN A 13 -11.89 -17.85 7.20
N VAL A 14 -10.63 -18.09 7.60
CA VAL A 14 -9.48 -17.57 6.84
C VAL A 14 -9.46 -18.16 5.43
N ARG A 15 -9.75 -19.47 5.28
CA ARG A 15 -9.84 -20.10 3.94
C ARG A 15 -10.91 -19.45 3.07
N GLN A 16 -12.07 -19.14 3.65
CA GLN A 16 -13.14 -18.43 2.94
C GLN A 16 -12.67 -17.06 2.44
N CYS A 17 -11.87 -16.32 3.22
CA CYS A 17 -11.26 -15.07 2.77
C CYS A 17 -10.35 -15.29 1.53
N TYR A 18 -9.54 -16.36 1.54
CA TYR A 18 -8.69 -16.72 0.39
C TYR A 18 -9.49 -17.18 -0.83
N ASP A 19 -10.58 -17.92 -0.64
CA ASP A 19 -11.43 -18.36 -1.75
C ASP A 19 -12.07 -17.16 -2.47
N ILE A 20 -12.61 -16.20 -1.71
CA ILE A 20 -13.16 -14.95 -2.25
C ILE A 20 -12.07 -14.15 -2.96
N PHE A 21 -10.89 -14.03 -2.35
CA PHE A 21 -9.75 -13.36 -2.97
C PHE A 21 -9.36 -14.01 -4.30
N ASN A 22 -9.23 -15.34 -4.34
CA ASN A 22 -8.87 -16.07 -5.53
C ASN A 22 -9.91 -15.90 -6.64
N GLN A 23 -11.21 -15.91 -6.30
CA GLN A 23 -12.28 -15.60 -7.25
C GLN A 23 -12.15 -14.17 -7.81
N GLY A 24 -11.89 -13.19 -6.96
CA GLY A 24 -11.67 -11.80 -7.37
C GLY A 24 -10.44 -11.64 -8.26
N VAL A 25 -9.32 -12.30 -7.94
CA VAL A 25 -8.11 -12.31 -8.79
C VAL A 25 -8.41 -12.90 -10.15
N GLN A 26 -9.13 -14.03 -10.22
CA GLN A 26 -9.51 -14.63 -11.49
C GLN A 26 -10.42 -13.71 -12.31
N GLN A 27 -11.35 -12.99 -11.66
CA GLN A 27 -12.17 -12.00 -12.34
C GLN A 27 -11.33 -10.87 -12.94
N VAL A 28 -10.37 -10.32 -12.19
CA VAL A 28 -9.45 -9.28 -12.68
C VAL A 28 -8.65 -9.77 -13.88
N ILE A 29 -8.07 -10.97 -13.79
CA ILE A 29 -7.28 -11.59 -14.88
C ILE A 29 -8.15 -11.77 -16.13
N ASN A 30 -9.38 -12.28 -15.98
CA ASN A 30 -10.30 -12.46 -17.09
C ASN A 30 -10.64 -11.14 -17.78
N LEU A 31 -10.95 -10.09 -17.01
CA LEU A 31 -11.24 -8.75 -17.53
C LEU A 31 -10.03 -8.14 -18.25
N GLN A 32 -8.82 -8.36 -17.71
CA GLN A 32 -7.57 -7.94 -18.34
C GLN A 32 -7.36 -8.65 -19.69
N ASN A 33 -7.52 -9.97 -19.72
CA ASN A 33 -7.32 -10.79 -20.94
C ASN A 33 -8.35 -10.45 -22.03
N GLN A 34 -9.56 -10.06 -21.65
CA GLN A 34 -10.62 -9.68 -22.58
C GLN A 34 -10.49 -8.22 -23.08
N GLY A 35 -9.57 -7.43 -22.52
CA GLY A 35 -9.41 -6.01 -22.85
C GLY A 35 -10.65 -5.17 -22.56
N GLN A 36 -11.51 -5.61 -21.63
CA GLN A 36 -12.83 -5.02 -21.41
C GLN A 36 -12.81 -3.73 -20.58
N LEU A 37 -11.71 -3.46 -19.87
CA LEU A 37 -11.63 -2.33 -18.95
C LEU A 37 -10.36 -1.50 -19.18
N PRO A 38 -10.45 -0.16 -19.01
CA PRO A 38 -9.28 0.70 -18.94
C PRO A 38 -8.32 0.24 -17.83
N ARG A 39 -7.02 0.43 -18.05
CA ARG A 39 -5.97 0.02 -17.10
C ARG A 39 -6.18 0.56 -15.68
N VAL A 40 -6.64 1.81 -15.56
CA VAL A 40 -6.91 2.45 -14.25
C VAL A 40 -8.02 1.70 -13.50
N THR A 41 -9.11 1.37 -14.19
CA THR A 41 -10.23 0.61 -13.59
C THR A 41 -9.82 -0.81 -13.19
N LEU A 42 -8.97 -1.47 -13.97
CA LEU A 42 -8.41 -2.78 -13.59
C LEU A 42 -7.52 -2.67 -12.34
N GLN A 43 -6.73 -1.60 -12.24
CA GLN A 43 -5.90 -1.35 -11.07
C GLN A 43 -6.75 -1.11 -9.82
N GLU A 44 -7.79 -0.28 -9.92
CA GLU A 44 -8.74 -0.05 -8.81
C GLU A 44 -9.41 -1.35 -8.37
N LEU A 45 -9.84 -2.18 -9.32
CA LEU A 45 -10.44 -3.49 -9.03
C LEU A 45 -9.45 -4.42 -8.32
N ALA A 46 -8.21 -4.50 -8.80
CA ALA A 46 -7.16 -5.30 -8.17
C ALA A 46 -6.83 -4.81 -6.74
N CYS A 47 -6.81 -3.49 -6.54
CA CYS A 47 -6.65 -2.90 -5.22
C CYS A 47 -7.81 -3.27 -4.29
N ASN A 48 -9.06 -3.16 -4.76
CA ASN A 48 -10.25 -3.54 -3.99
C ASN A 48 -10.24 -5.03 -3.59
N VAL A 49 -9.86 -5.92 -4.50
CA VAL A 49 -9.71 -7.36 -4.21
C VAL A 49 -8.68 -7.60 -3.11
N SER A 50 -7.53 -6.92 -3.19
CA SER A 50 -6.44 -7.04 -2.21
C SER A 50 -6.84 -6.52 -0.83
N ILE A 51 -7.49 -5.35 -0.78
CA ILE A 51 -7.99 -4.76 0.47
C ILE A 51 -9.07 -5.61 1.11
N SER A 52 -9.98 -6.17 0.31
CA SER A 52 -11.06 -7.02 0.80
C SER A 52 -10.52 -8.27 1.50
N ARG A 53 -9.48 -8.91 0.94
CA ARG A 53 -8.81 -10.05 1.58
C ARG A 53 -8.25 -9.67 2.93
N TYR A 54 -7.46 -8.60 2.97
CA TYR A 54 -6.86 -8.07 4.19
C TYR A 54 -7.90 -7.79 5.29
N GLN A 55 -9.00 -7.11 4.93
CA GLN A 55 -10.07 -6.77 5.89
C GLN A 55 -10.76 -8.03 6.42
N CYS A 56 -11.00 -9.01 5.54
CA CYS A 56 -11.58 -10.30 5.91
C CYS A 56 -10.67 -11.06 6.89
N GLU A 57 -9.39 -11.24 6.56
CA GLU A 57 -8.42 -11.92 7.42
C GLU A 57 -8.33 -11.22 8.79
N THR A 58 -8.20 -9.90 8.79
CA THR A 58 -8.14 -9.09 10.03
C THR A 58 -9.38 -9.26 10.90
N ALA A 59 -10.58 -9.28 10.30
CA ALA A 59 -11.83 -9.48 11.02
C ALA A 59 -11.89 -10.85 11.70
N VAL A 60 -11.39 -11.90 11.03
CA VAL A 60 -11.29 -13.24 11.62
C VAL A 60 -10.33 -13.24 12.80
N TYR A 61 -9.13 -12.70 12.65
CA TYR A 61 -8.17 -12.64 13.76
C TYR A 61 -8.70 -11.82 14.94
N ARG A 62 -9.36 -10.68 14.68
CA ARG A 62 -9.96 -9.82 15.70
C ARG A 62 -11.12 -10.48 16.45
N PHE A 63 -11.88 -11.36 15.78
CA PHE A 63 -12.93 -12.14 16.43
C PHE A 63 -12.36 -13.10 17.47
N CYS A 64 -11.23 -13.73 17.16
CA CYS A 64 -10.62 -14.72 18.05
C CYS A 64 -9.87 -14.08 19.20
N ASP A 65 -9.07 -13.05 18.89
CA ASP A 65 -8.34 -12.27 19.88
C ASP A 65 -8.14 -10.84 19.36
N ARG A 66 -8.53 -9.86 20.19
CA ARG A 66 -8.48 -8.46 19.81
C ARG A 66 -7.05 -8.00 19.58
N GLU A 67 -6.07 -8.47 20.36
CA GLU A 67 -4.68 -8.06 20.22
C GLU A 67 -4.05 -8.64 18.95
N SER A 68 -4.23 -9.93 18.71
CA SER A 68 -3.83 -10.61 17.47
C SER A 68 -4.46 -9.96 16.25
N GLY A 69 -5.75 -9.60 16.31
CA GLY A 69 -6.42 -8.84 15.27
C GLY A 69 -5.73 -7.52 14.95
N ARG A 70 -5.25 -6.78 15.96
CA ARG A 70 -4.50 -5.52 15.76
C ARG A 70 -3.11 -5.75 15.17
N ILE A 71 -2.41 -6.79 15.63
CA ILE A 71 -1.08 -7.14 15.09
C ILE A 71 -1.20 -7.53 13.61
N MET A 72 -2.18 -8.37 13.28
CA MET A 72 -2.43 -8.82 11.92
C MET A 72 -2.91 -7.68 11.02
N GLU A 73 -3.72 -6.75 11.55
CA GLU A 73 -4.12 -5.54 10.83
C GLU A 73 -2.90 -4.75 10.34
N ASP A 74 -1.95 -4.47 11.25
CA ASP A 74 -0.73 -3.74 10.92
C ASP A 74 0.18 -4.52 9.95
N PHE A 75 0.31 -5.84 10.16
CA PHE A 75 1.13 -6.72 9.31
C PHE A 75 0.60 -6.77 7.86
N PHE A 76 -0.69 -7.02 7.70
CA PHE A 76 -1.31 -7.10 6.37
C PHE A 76 -1.33 -5.73 5.69
N PHE A 77 -1.58 -4.65 6.44
CA PHE A 77 -1.55 -3.29 5.91
C PHE A 77 -0.18 -2.92 5.34
N ALA A 78 0.90 -3.33 6.00
CA ALA A 78 2.27 -3.11 5.51
C ALA A 78 2.52 -3.78 4.15
N GLY A 79 1.84 -4.89 3.87
CA GLY A 79 1.91 -5.62 2.60
C GLY A 79 1.06 -5.02 1.46
N VAL A 80 0.21 -4.04 1.72
CA VAL A 80 -0.59 -3.37 0.68
C VAL A 80 0.27 -2.33 -0.05
N PRO A 81 0.32 -2.31 -1.40
CA PRO A 81 1.02 -1.26 -2.15
C PRO A 81 0.49 0.14 -1.84
N GLN A 82 1.36 1.16 -1.88
CA GLN A 82 0.97 2.54 -1.55
C GLN A 82 -0.16 3.04 -2.44
N GLU A 83 -0.10 2.74 -3.73
CA GLU A 83 -1.10 3.15 -4.72
C GLU A 83 -2.48 2.59 -4.37
N CYS A 84 -2.54 1.34 -3.89
CA CYS A 84 -3.79 0.74 -3.46
C CYS A 84 -4.31 1.35 -2.16
N ARG A 85 -3.42 1.75 -1.24
CA ARG A 85 -3.83 2.49 -0.03
C ARG A 85 -4.44 3.84 -0.39
N ASP A 86 -3.82 4.56 -1.32
CA ASP A 86 -4.29 5.88 -1.75
C ASP A 86 -5.62 5.79 -2.50
N ILE A 87 -5.78 4.82 -3.40
CA ILE A 87 -7.02 4.60 -4.17
C ILE A 87 -8.19 4.23 -3.27
N THR A 88 -7.97 3.32 -2.31
CA THR A 88 -9.05 2.78 -1.48
C THR A 88 -9.29 3.58 -0.21
N GLY A 89 -8.38 4.51 0.12
CA GLY A 89 -8.45 5.31 1.35
C GLY A 89 -8.26 4.49 2.63
N VAL A 90 -7.73 3.25 2.53
CA VAL A 90 -7.52 2.41 3.71
C VAL A 90 -6.46 3.02 4.62
N ARG A 91 -6.72 3.00 5.93
CA ARG A 91 -5.80 3.50 6.95
C ARG A 91 -5.61 2.44 8.03
N SER A 92 -4.47 2.49 8.70
CA SER A 92 -4.18 1.67 9.87
C SER A 92 -3.37 2.48 10.87
N ARG A 93 -3.34 2.00 12.11
CA ARG A 93 -2.48 2.54 13.16
C ARG A 93 -1.01 2.57 12.73
N TYR A 94 -0.57 1.60 11.92
CA TYR A 94 0.78 1.58 11.37
C TYR A 94 1.16 2.89 10.65
N ILE A 95 0.24 3.53 9.91
CA ILE A 95 0.46 4.85 9.31
C ILE A 95 0.55 5.93 10.38
N ASP A 96 -0.30 5.91 11.39
CA ASP A 96 -0.26 6.94 12.44
C ASP A 96 1.05 6.85 13.25
N MET A 97 1.60 5.64 13.39
CA MET A 97 2.89 5.40 14.07
C MET A 97 4.10 5.75 13.20
N TRP A 98 4.08 5.42 11.89
CA TRP A 98 5.28 5.49 11.03
C TRP A 98 5.12 6.35 9.77
N GLY A 99 3.90 6.63 9.34
CA GLY A 99 3.58 7.45 8.17
C GLY A 99 3.81 8.95 8.39
N GLY A 100 3.68 9.44 9.62
CA GLY A 100 4.04 10.82 9.98
C GLY A 100 5.52 11.16 9.82
N ALA A 101 6.41 10.16 9.84
CA ALA A 101 7.85 10.36 9.60
C ALA A 101 8.21 10.53 8.12
N SER A 102 7.27 10.23 7.20
CA SER A 102 7.51 10.28 5.75
C SER A 102 7.20 11.64 5.10
N SER A 103 6.58 12.58 5.83
CA SER A 103 6.23 13.91 5.31
C SER A 103 7.39 14.92 5.37
N VAL A 104 8.60 14.51 5.79
CA VAL A 104 9.82 15.32 5.63
C VAL A 104 10.49 14.98 4.29
N ARG A 105 9.72 15.05 3.20
CA ARG A 105 10.24 15.06 1.82
C ARG A 105 9.65 16.26 1.10
N GLY A 106 10.40 17.35 1.09
CA GLY A 106 10.11 18.49 0.23
C GLY A 106 10.01 19.82 0.97
N SER A 107 11.14 20.32 1.48
CA SER A 107 11.38 21.76 1.67
C SER A 107 12.88 22.01 1.90
N ILE A 108 13.72 21.60 0.95
CA ILE A 108 15.01 22.26 0.78
C ILE A 108 14.83 23.18 -0.43
N PHE A 109 14.33 24.39 -0.15
CA PHE A 109 14.49 25.52 -1.05
C PHE A 109 15.99 25.85 -1.10
N LEU A 110 16.71 25.27 -2.07
CA LEU A 110 18.01 25.79 -2.48
C LEU A 110 17.75 27.11 -3.18
N TYR A 111 17.79 28.19 -2.40
CA TYR A 111 17.90 29.54 -2.92
C TYR A 111 19.20 29.64 -3.73
N PHE A 112 19.11 29.50 -5.05
CA PHE A 112 20.15 29.96 -5.97
C PHE A 112 20.17 31.50 -5.92
N THR A 113 20.84 32.04 -4.91
CA THR A 113 21.19 33.46 -4.89
C THR A 113 22.44 33.67 -5.74
N THR A 114 22.24 34.32 -6.87
CA THR A 114 23.24 34.92 -7.76
C THR A 114 24.19 35.87 -7.02
N ALA A 115 25.50 35.69 -7.19
CA ALA A 115 26.58 36.70 -7.04
C ALA A 115 27.95 35.98 -7.04
N VAL A 116 29.04 36.33 -7.72
CA VAL A 116 29.44 37.40 -8.65
C VAL A 116 30.69 36.86 -9.40
N ALA A 117 30.92 37.38 -10.60
CA ALA A 117 32.08 37.21 -11.49
C ALA A 117 33.48 37.34 -10.85
N VAL A 118 34.53 36.83 -11.51
CA VAL A 118 35.64 37.57 -12.19
C VAL A 118 36.77 36.56 -12.54
N PHE A 119 37.42 36.78 -13.70
CA PHE A 119 38.60 36.10 -14.29
C PHE A 119 38.25 34.83 -15.10
N ALA A 120 38.44 34.76 -16.41
CA ALA A 120 39.55 35.28 -17.19
C ALA A 120 39.11 35.79 -18.57
N LEU A 121 39.38 37.08 -18.80
CA LEU A 121 39.69 37.62 -20.12
C LEU A 121 40.99 36.98 -20.60
N GLY A 122 40.97 36.41 -21.79
CA GLY A 122 42.19 36.11 -22.54
C GLY A 122 42.18 34.72 -23.14
N LEU A 123 41.71 34.61 -24.39
CA LEU A 123 42.47 34.09 -25.52
C LEU A 123 41.54 33.94 -26.74
N LEU A 124 41.19 35.08 -27.32
CA LEU A 124 40.95 35.20 -28.77
C LEU A 124 42.32 35.41 -29.42
N ARG A 125 42.76 34.46 -30.27
CA ARG A 125 43.82 34.53 -31.31
C ARG A 125 44.47 33.14 -31.44
N PHE A 126 44.57 32.46 -32.57
CA PHE A 126 44.52 32.82 -33.98
C PHE A 126 43.91 31.67 -34.80
N ALA A 127 43.62 31.99 -36.06
CA ALA A 127 43.33 31.14 -37.21
C ALA A 127 44.04 29.77 -37.23
#